data_AF-A0A1Q1NIQ8-F1
#
_entry.id   AF-A0A1Q1NIQ8-F1
#
_cell.length_a   1.000
_cell.length_b   1.000
_cell.length_c   1.000
_cell.angle_alpha   90.00
_cell.angle_beta   90.00
_cell.angle_gamma   90.00
#
_symmetry.space_group_name_H-M   'P 1'
#
loop_
_entity.id
_entity.type
_entity.pdbx_description
1 polymer ?
#
loop_
_entity_poly.entity_id
_entity_poly.type
_entity_poly.pdbx_seq_one_letter_code
_entity_poly.pdbx_strand_id
1 'polypeptide(L)'
;MGWRKYLTEMREFEDEDVRKAIRDNYSILPRLNNTFSYIDEGWVPLAIIHSIAFIIFVDLYLYLFFVTCYLLKDDFVLVGVQFHYLLLALFGLVFQFHLYNSRKEVCVLHKIMAQEFFAYENNEILAEEKTKLKKHMIKQRLQLIPFMILIGMIGLFIVGVGPLIDNMVGAGHDSDYLNGVYMKTPIPMYFPFEIVDFTTHYVATGFQIITVAMLALTISGVVS
;
A
#
# COMPACT_ATOMS: atom_id res chain seq x y z
N MET A 1 1.26 -5.49 -31.71
CA MET A 1 -0.07 -6.16 -31.55
C MET A 1 -0.53 -6.28 -30.08
N GLY A 2 0.13 -5.65 -29.09
CA GLY A 2 0.10 -6.13 -27.69
C GLY A 2 -0.82 -5.43 -26.67
N TRP A 3 -0.92 -4.10 -26.63
CA TRP A 3 -1.60 -3.42 -25.51
C TRP A 3 -3.09 -3.16 -25.72
N ARG A 4 -3.51 -2.81 -26.94
CA ARG A 4 -4.94 -2.58 -27.25
C ARG A 4 -5.77 -3.85 -27.12
N LYS A 5 -5.26 -4.98 -27.64
CA LYS A 5 -5.92 -6.27 -27.51
C LYS A 5 -6.03 -6.72 -26.04
N TYR A 6 -4.98 -6.53 -25.25
CA TYR A 6 -4.99 -6.78 -23.81
C TYR A 6 -6.04 -5.92 -23.09
N LEU A 7 -6.12 -4.62 -23.41
CA LEU A 7 -7.14 -3.74 -22.83
C LEU A 7 -8.56 -4.15 -23.24
N THR A 8 -8.77 -4.57 -24.49
CA THR A 8 -10.07 -5.05 -24.97
C THR A 8 -10.47 -6.35 -24.26
N GLU A 9 -9.57 -7.32 -24.14
CA GLU A 9 -9.82 -8.57 -23.40
C GLU A 9 -10.12 -8.27 -21.93
N MET A 10 -9.32 -7.43 -21.27
CA MET A 10 -9.55 -7.06 -19.86
C MET A 10 -10.87 -6.32 -19.65
N ARG A 11 -11.28 -5.49 -20.62
CA ARG A 11 -12.56 -4.79 -20.59
C ARG A 11 -13.74 -5.75 -20.72
N GLU A 12 -13.62 -6.80 -21.53
CA GLU A 12 -14.62 -7.87 -21.64
C GLU A 12 -14.71 -8.74 -20.37
N PHE A 13 -13.62 -8.88 -19.62
CA PHE A 13 -13.64 -9.58 -18.32
C PHE A 13 -14.16 -8.69 -17.17
N GLU A 14 -14.04 -7.36 -17.28
CA GLU A 14 -14.46 -6.38 -16.28
C GLU A 14 -15.89 -5.86 -16.54
N ASP A 15 -16.83 -6.79 -16.69
CA ASP A 15 -18.27 -6.53 -16.87
C ASP A 15 -18.86 -5.75 -15.67
N GLU A 16 -20.01 -5.10 -15.88
CA GLU A 16 -20.70 -4.29 -14.87
C GLU A 16 -21.00 -5.07 -13.58
N ASP A 17 -21.29 -6.36 -13.71
CA ASP A 17 -21.51 -7.30 -12.60
C ASP A 17 -20.25 -7.51 -11.75
N VAL A 18 -19.08 -7.65 -12.40
CA VAL A 18 -17.77 -7.77 -11.73
C VAL A 18 -17.45 -6.48 -10.98
N ARG A 19 -17.71 -5.34 -11.61
CA ARG A 19 -17.50 -4.01 -11.00
C ARG A 19 -18.38 -3.81 -9.77
N LYS A 20 -19.63 -4.26 -9.84
CA LYS A 20 -20.57 -4.22 -8.72
C LYS A 20 -20.11 -5.14 -7.59
N ALA A 21 -19.70 -6.37 -7.90
CA ALA A 21 -19.17 -7.30 -6.90
C ALA A 21 -17.91 -6.77 -6.21
N ILE A 22 -16.97 -6.18 -6.96
CA ILE A 22 -15.78 -5.55 -6.38
C ILE A 22 -16.16 -4.37 -5.49
N ARG A 23 -17.06 -3.49 -5.93
CA ARG A 23 -17.50 -2.32 -5.14
C ARG A 23 -18.19 -2.75 -3.85
N ASP A 24 -19.06 -3.74 -3.92
CA ASP A 24 -19.88 -4.17 -2.79
C ASP A 24 -19.03 -4.92 -1.74
N ASN A 25 -18.01 -5.66 -2.18
CA ASN A 25 -17.13 -6.43 -1.31
C ASN A 25 -15.91 -5.65 -0.79
N TYR A 26 -15.22 -4.90 -1.66
CA TYR A 26 -13.91 -4.29 -1.38
C TYR A 26 -13.95 -2.76 -1.27
N SER A 27 -15.11 -2.14 -1.52
CA SER A 27 -15.27 -0.68 -1.48
C SER A 27 -14.29 0.03 -2.44
N ILE A 28 -13.81 1.22 -2.08
CA ILE A 28 -12.92 2.05 -2.91
C ILE A 28 -11.43 1.64 -2.80
N LEU A 29 -11.09 0.70 -1.91
CA LEU A 29 -9.70 0.35 -1.58
C LEU A 29 -8.91 -0.18 -2.79
N PRO A 30 -9.44 -1.11 -3.62
CA PRO A 30 -8.72 -1.58 -4.81
C PRO A 30 -8.51 -0.50 -5.88
N ARG A 31 -9.33 0.57 -5.84
CA ARG A 31 -9.17 1.73 -6.73
C ARG A 31 -8.05 2.64 -6.27
N LEU A 32 -8.01 2.95 -4.97
CA LEU A 32 -6.93 3.77 -4.38
C LEU A 32 -5.57 3.08 -4.50
N ASN A 33 -5.55 1.75 -4.39
CA ASN A 33 -4.35 0.95 -4.56
C ASN A 33 -3.98 0.67 -6.04
N ASN A 34 -4.82 1.10 -6.98
CA ASN A 34 -4.63 0.86 -8.42
C ASN A 34 -4.51 -0.62 -8.82
N THR A 35 -4.97 -1.52 -7.96
CA THR A 35 -5.07 -2.96 -8.23
C THR A 35 -6.19 -3.25 -9.23
N PHE A 36 -7.29 -2.51 -9.08
CA PHE A 36 -8.47 -2.56 -9.94
C PHE A 36 -8.91 -1.14 -10.31
N SER A 37 -8.15 -0.53 -11.21
CA SER A 37 -8.58 0.71 -11.87
C SER A 37 -9.46 0.39 -13.06
N TYR A 38 -10.58 1.10 -13.18
CA TYR A 38 -11.52 1.00 -14.29
C TYR A 38 -10.80 1.10 -15.62
N ILE A 39 -10.90 0.05 -16.44
CA ILE A 39 -10.36 0.07 -17.80
C ILE A 39 -11.28 0.83 -18.77
N ASP A 40 -12.53 1.07 -18.39
CA ASP A 40 -13.46 1.88 -19.16
C ASP A 40 -13.46 3.36 -18.75
N GLU A 41 -13.83 4.21 -19.72
CA GLU A 41 -14.08 5.67 -19.57
C GLU A 41 -12.85 6.59 -19.54
N GLY A 42 -11.71 6.19 -20.11
CA GLY A 42 -10.58 7.12 -20.29
C GLY A 42 -9.77 7.41 -19.03
N TRP A 43 -9.98 6.64 -17.96
CA TRP A 43 -9.18 6.66 -16.73
C TRP A 43 -7.91 5.79 -16.82
N VAL A 44 -7.74 5.04 -17.91
CA VAL A 44 -6.55 4.21 -18.19
C VAL A 44 -5.24 5.01 -18.09
N PRO A 45 -5.12 6.24 -18.63
CA PRO A 45 -3.90 7.03 -18.47
C PRO A 45 -3.61 7.39 -17.01
N LEU A 46 -4.64 7.68 -16.20
CA LEU A 46 -4.47 7.98 -14.78
C LEU A 46 -3.99 6.77 -13.99
N ALA A 47 -4.53 5.58 -14.29
CA ALA A 47 -4.07 4.33 -13.70
C ALA A 47 -2.60 4.05 -14.04
N ILE A 48 -2.18 4.28 -15.30
CA ILE A 48 -0.80 4.13 -15.74
C ILE A 48 0.12 5.13 -15.03
N ILE A 49 -0.28 6.40 -14.95
CA ILE A 49 0.49 7.43 -14.23
C ILE A 49 0.65 7.06 -12.76
N HIS A 50 -0.42 6.59 -12.11
CA HIS A 50 -0.37 6.15 -10.72
C HIS A 50 0.52 4.92 -10.53
N SER A 51 0.49 3.95 -11.45
CA SER A 51 1.41 2.79 -11.44
C SER A 51 2.87 3.22 -11.56
N ILE A 52 3.17 4.15 -12.48
CA ILE A 52 4.53 4.66 -12.70
C ILE A 52 5.00 5.44 -11.46
N ALA A 53 4.14 6.29 -10.89
CA ALA A 53 4.44 7.00 -9.66
C ALA A 53 4.72 6.04 -8.51
N PHE A 54 3.91 4.98 -8.34
CA PHE A 54 4.15 3.96 -7.33
C PHE A 54 5.52 3.30 -7.48
N ILE A 55 5.89 2.86 -8.69
CA ILE A 55 7.18 2.22 -8.96
C ILE A 55 8.33 3.18 -8.62
N ILE A 56 8.27 4.43 -9.10
CA ILE A 56 9.32 5.42 -8.84
C ILE A 56 9.49 5.70 -7.34
N PHE A 57 8.39 5.91 -6.62
CA PHE A 57 8.44 6.23 -5.18
C PHE A 57 8.96 5.04 -4.38
N VAL A 58 8.48 3.83 -4.64
CA VAL A 58 8.91 2.62 -3.91
C VAL A 58 10.36 2.24 -4.24
N ASP A 59 10.78 2.34 -5.50
CA ASP A 59 12.17 2.07 -5.89
C ASP A 59 13.14 3.08 -5.28
N LEU A 60 12.76 4.37 -5.28
CA LEU A 60 13.52 5.40 -4.59
C LEU A 60 13.61 5.11 -3.09
N TYR A 61 12.49 4.73 -2.47
CA TYR A 61 12.42 4.39 -1.04
C TYR A 61 13.29 3.17 -0.69
N LEU A 62 13.28 2.13 -1.53
CA LEU A 62 14.15 0.96 -1.39
C LEU A 62 15.63 1.36 -1.51
N TYR A 63 15.98 2.18 -2.51
CA TYR A 63 17.34 2.68 -2.68
C TYR A 63 17.83 3.44 -1.44
N LEU A 64 17.01 4.34 -0.90
CA LEU A 64 17.35 5.11 0.30
C LEU A 64 17.53 4.20 1.52
N PHE A 65 16.69 3.16 1.70
CA PHE A 65 16.88 2.17 2.76
C PHE A 65 18.17 1.35 2.59
N PHE A 66 18.52 0.93 1.38
CA PHE A 66 19.77 0.22 1.14
C PHE A 66 20.99 1.06 1.55
N VAL A 67 21.00 2.34 1.18
CA VAL A 67 22.06 3.27 1.59
C VAL A 67 22.04 3.48 3.11
N THR A 68 20.86 3.60 3.71
CA THR A 68 20.70 3.75 5.18
C THR A 68 21.28 2.55 5.93
N CYS A 69 20.97 1.33 5.51
CA CYS A 69 21.54 0.10 6.09
C CYS A 69 23.06 0.04 5.95
N TYR A 70 23.61 0.53 4.83
CA TYR A 70 25.06 0.60 4.63
C TYR A 70 25.73 1.61 5.57
N LEU A 71 25.12 2.78 5.77
CA LEU A 71 25.65 3.84 6.65
C LEU A 71 25.53 3.51 8.14
N LEU A 72 24.51 2.73 8.53
CA LEU A 72 24.29 2.30 9.92
C LEU A 72 24.91 0.95 10.25
N LYS A 73 25.73 0.36 9.37
CA LYS A 73 26.32 -0.99 9.53
C LYS A 73 26.97 -1.27 10.90
N ASP A 74 27.41 -0.22 11.58
CA ASP A 74 28.12 -0.31 12.87
C ASP A 74 27.15 -0.48 14.06
N ASP A 75 25.86 -0.18 13.89
CA ASP A 75 24.80 -0.39 14.88
C ASP A 75 23.86 -1.52 14.43
N PHE A 76 24.05 -2.71 15.01
CA PHE A 76 23.26 -3.89 14.70
C PHE A 76 21.76 -3.72 15.00
N VAL A 77 21.41 -2.97 16.05
CA VAL A 77 20.01 -2.79 16.45
C VAL A 77 19.29 -1.92 15.42
N LEU A 78 19.88 -0.78 15.06
CA LEU A 78 19.32 0.10 14.04
C LEU A 78 19.24 -0.59 12.68
N VAL A 79 20.29 -1.30 12.25
CA VAL A 79 20.27 -2.08 10.99
C VAL A 79 19.18 -3.13 11.01
N GLY A 80 18.98 -3.82 12.14
CA GLY A 80 17.90 -4.79 12.29
C GLY A 80 16.53 -4.18 12.03
N VAL A 81 16.23 -3.02 12.63
CA VAL A 81 14.96 -2.29 12.42
C VAL A 81 14.83 -1.84 10.96
N GLN A 82 15.88 -1.26 10.39
CA GLN A 82 15.89 -0.80 8.99
C GLN A 82 15.70 -1.94 7.98
N PHE A 83 16.28 -3.11 8.26
CA PHE A 83 16.10 -4.30 7.45
C PHE A 83 14.65 -4.80 7.44
N HIS A 84 13.92 -4.70 8.56
CA HIS A 84 12.50 -5.03 8.59
C HIS A 84 11.68 -4.10 7.70
N TYR A 85 11.98 -2.79 7.70
CA TYR A 85 11.31 -1.85 6.81
C TYR A 85 11.63 -2.09 5.34
N LEU A 86 12.89 -2.45 5.03
CA LEU A 86 13.30 -2.86 3.69
C LEU A 86 12.50 -4.09 3.21
N LEU A 87 12.35 -5.12 4.06
CA LEU A 87 11.55 -6.30 3.73
C LEU A 87 10.08 -5.95 3.49
N LEU A 88 9.50 -5.07 4.30
CA LEU A 88 8.12 -4.61 4.12
C LEU A 88 7.91 -3.93 2.76
N ALA A 89 8.83 -3.03 2.38
CA ALA A 89 8.79 -2.35 1.09
C ALA A 89 8.97 -3.35 -0.08
N LEU A 90 9.84 -4.34 0.07
CA LEU A 90 10.07 -5.38 -0.94
C LEU A 90 8.84 -6.29 -1.10
N PHE A 91 8.19 -6.69 0.00
CA PHE A 91 6.92 -7.43 -0.06
C PHE A 91 5.83 -6.63 -0.76
N GLY A 92 5.69 -5.34 -0.46
CA GLY A 92 4.74 -4.47 -1.15
C GLY A 92 4.96 -4.44 -2.67
N LEU A 93 6.21 -4.35 -3.12
CA LEU A 93 6.56 -4.38 -4.53
C LEU A 93 6.22 -5.73 -5.18
N VAL A 94 6.61 -6.85 -4.57
CA VAL A 94 6.31 -8.21 -5.07
C VAL A 94 4.80 -8.44 -5.17
N PHE A 95 4.05 -8.01 -4.16
CA PHE A 95 2.59 -8.12 -4.13
C PHE A 95 1.92 -7.30 -5.23
N GLN A 96 2.40 -6.08 -5.49
CA GLN A 96 1.88 -5.26 -6.57
C GLN A 96 2.11 -5.93 -7.94
N PHE A 97 3.30 -6.47 -8.18
CA PHE A 97 3.59 -7.22 -9.42
C PHE A 97 2.74 -8.48 -9.54
N HIS A 98 2.56 -9.23 -8.44
CA HIS A 98 1.71 -10.41 -8.42
C HIS A 98 0.27 -10.06 -8.79
N LEU A 99 -0.29 -8.99 -8.20
CA LEU A 99 -1.64 -8.54 -8.49
C LEU A 99 -1.83 -8.11 -9.95
N TYR A 100 -0.86 -7.42 -10.55
CA TYR A 100 -0.93 -7.06 -11.96
C TYR A 100 -0.95 -8.29 -12.87
N ASN A 101 -0.16 -9.32 -12.55
CA ASN A 101 -0.11 -10.57 -13.32
C ASN A 101 -1.37 -11.43 -13.14
N SER A 102 -1.88 -11.51 -11.90
CA SER A 102 -3.05 -12.32 -11.53
C SER A 102 -4.39 -11.61 -11.79
N ARG A 103 -4.38 -10.37 -12.33
CA ARG A 103 -5.59 -9.55 -12.54
C ARG A 103 -6.69 -10.32 -13.27
N LYS A 104 -6.33 -11.09 -14.30
CA LYS A 104 -7.29 -11.91 -15.08
C LYS A 104 -8.02 -12.92 -14.21
N GLU A 105 -7.27 -13.66 -13.39
CA GLU A 105 -7.81 -14.71 -12.52
C GLU A 105 -8.72 -14.11 -11.46
N VAL A 106 -8.32 -12.96 -10.92
CA VAL A 106 -9.13 -12.22 -9.95
C VAL A 106 -10.43 -11.70 -10.60
N CYS A 107 -10.40 -11.17 -11.82
CA CYS A 107 -11.63 -10.80 -12.56
C CYS A 107 -12.56 -12.00 -12.76
N VAL A 108 -12.01 -13.17 -13.14
CA VAL A 108 -12.80 -14.39 -13.33
C VAL A 108 -13.43 -14.84 -12.01
N LEU A 109 -12.67 -14.83 -10.92
CA LEU A 109 -13.19 -15.19 -9.59
C LEU A 109 -14.32 -14.24 -9.16
N HIS A 110 -14.18 -12.94 -9.40
CA HIS A 110 -15.23 -11.96 -9.12
C HIS A 110 -16.45 -12.10 -10.04
N LYS A 111 -16.26 -12.54 -11.28
CA LYS A 111 -17.37 -12.87 -12.19
C LYS A 111 -18.16 -14.07 -11.70
N ILE A 112 -17.49 -15.10 -11.21
CA ILE A 112 -18.13 -16.26 -10.57
C ILE A 112 -18.90 -15.84 -9.32
N MET A 113 -18.32 -14.97 -8.49
CA MET A 113 -19.02 -14.44 -7.30
C MET A 113 -20.25 -13.59 -7.67
N ALA A 114 -20.17 -12.80 -8.75
CA ALA A 114 -21.25 -11.93 -9.20
C ALA A 114 -22.40 -12.69 -9.85
N GLN A 115 -22.11 -13.75 -10.61
CA GLN A 115 -23.10 -14.55 -11.33
C GLN A 115 -23.86 -15.55 -10.43
N GLU A 116 -23.54 -15.56 -9.13
CA GLU A 116 -23.98 -16.56 -8.15
C GLU A 116 -23.53 -17.98 -8.53
N PHE A 117 -23.07 -18.78 -7.55
CA PHE A 117 -22.79 -20.19 -7.80
C PHE A 117 -24.07 -20.84 -8.35
N PHE A 118 -23.97 -21.58 -9.46
CA PHE A 118 -25.09 -22.24 -10.14
C PHE A 118 -26.15 -22.71 -9.14
N ALA A 119 -27.43 -22.44 -9.42
CA ALA A 119 -28.55 -22.87 -8.60
C ALA A 119 -28.59 -24.40 -8.50
N TYR A 120 -27.87 -24.95 -7.53
CA TYR A 120 -27.97 -26.36 -7.16
C TYR A 120 -29.27 -26.56 -6.37
N GLU A 121 -29.92 -27.71 -6.56
CA GLU A 121 -31.24 -28.06 -6.01
C GLU A 121 -31.38 -27.89 -4.47
N ASN A 122 -30.27 -27.74 -3.73
CA ASN A 122 -30.24 -27.45 -2.29
C ASN A 122 -29.96 -25.96 -1.99
N ASN A 123 -30.97 -25.11 -2.20
CA ASN A 123 -30.89 -23.66 -1.98
C ASN A 123 -30.61 -23.24 -0.52
N GLU A 124 -30.97 -24.05 0.49
CA GLU A 124 -30.79 -23.66 1.91
C GLU A 124 -29.34 -23.73 2.38
N ILE A 125 -28.62 -24.80 2.04
CA ILE A 125 -27.21 -24.99 2.44
C ILE A 125 -26.32 -23.92 1.78
N LEU A 126 -26.59 -23.63 0.51
CA LEU A 126 -25.84 -22.66 -0.28
C LEU A 126 -26.10 -21.22 0.19
N ALA A 127 -27.33 -20.92 0.63
CA ALA A 127 -27.66 -19.63 1.25
C ALA A 127 -26.95 -19.43 2.60
N GLU A 128 -26.82 -20.50 3.40
CA GLU A 128 -26.13 -20.44 4.68
C GLU A 128 -24.61 -20.25 4.50
N GLU A 129 -23.98 -20.98 3.57
CA GLU A 129 -22.56 -20.82 3.23
C GLU A 129 -22.24 -19.46 2.62
N LYS A 130 -23.10 -18.95 1.73
CA LYS A 130 -22.99 -17.59 1.18
C LYS A 130 -23.06 -16.52 2.27
N THR A 131 -23.94 -16.71 3.25
CA THR A 131 -24.06 -15.81 4.40
C THR A 131 -22.83 -15.88 5.30
N LYS A 132 -22.26 -17.08 5.51
CA LYS A 132 -21.01 -17.27 6.26
C LYS A 132 -19.82 -16.61 5.56
N LEU A 133 -19.67 -16.82 4.25
CA LEU A 133 -18.62 -16.19 3.43
C LEU A 133 -18.73 -14.66 3.49
N LYS A 134 -19.93 -14.11 3.26
CA LYS A 134 -20.16 -12.66 3.31
C LYS A 134 -19.86 -12.06 4.68
N LYS A 135 -20.22 -12.76 5.77
CA LYS A 135 -19.83 -12.37 7.13
C LYS A 135 -18.32 -12.41 7.34
N HIS A 136 -17.61 -13.40 6.78
CA HIS A 136 -16.16 -13.51 6.87
C HIS A 136 -15.46 -12.36 6.15
N MET A 137 -15.89 -12.04 4.93
CA MET A 137 -15.37 -10.92 4.14
C MET A 137 -15.61 -9.57 4.82
N ILE A 138 -16.81 -9.35 5.38
CA ILE A 138 -17.13 -8.14 6.14
C ILE A 138 -16.22 -8.03 7.40
N LYS A 139 -15.98 -9.16 8.08
CA LYS A 139 -15.10 -9.19 9.26
C LYS A 139 -13.66 -8.84 8.90
N GLN A 140 -13.11 -9.40 7.82
CA GLN A 140 -11.77 -9.07 7.33
C GLN A 140 -11.67 -7.59 6.94
N ARG A 141 -12.68 -7.06 6.23
CA ARG A 141 -12.76 -5.63 5.90
C ARG A 141 -12.78 -4.74 7.14
N LEU A 142 -13.56 -5.10 8.17
CA LEU A 142 -13.62 -4.36 9.42
C LEU A 142 -12.29 -4.41 10.21
N GLN A 143 -11.48 -5.45 10.03
CA GLN A 143 -10.14 -5.56 10.64
C GLN A 143 -9.09 -4.69 9.93
N LEU A 144 -9.28 -4.36 8.64
CA LEU A 144 -8.36 -3.51 7.88
C LEU A 144 -8.52 -2.02 8.20
N ILE A 145 -9.71 -1.58 8.60
CA ILE A 145 -9.99 -0.19 8.99
C ILE A 145 -9.10 0.28 10.17
N PRO A 146 -9.03 -0.43 11.32
CA PRO A 146 -8.18 -0.01 12.43
C PRO A 146 -6.70 -0.05 12.07
N PHE A 147 -6.25 -0.94 11.16
CA PHE A 147 -4.88 -0.96 10.68
C PHE A 147 -4.51 0.32 9.92
N MET A 148 -5.39 0.80 9.05
CA MET A 148 -5.19 2.06 8.32
C MET A 148 -5.24 3.28 9.24
N ILE A 149 -6.13 3.28 10.24
CA ILE A 149 -6.19 4.32 11.27
C ILE A 149 -4.92 4.33 12.12
N LEU A 150 -4.40 3.16 12.50
CA LEU A 150 -3.17 3.03 13.27
C LEU A 150 -1.98 3.66 12.52
N ILE A 151 -1.83 3.38 11.22
CA ILE A 151 -0.79 3.98 10.38
C ILE A 151 -0.93 5.50 10.33
N GLY A 152 -2.17 6.01 10.15
CA GLY A 152 -2.44 7.44 10.18
C GLY A 152 -2.11 8.09 11.53
N MET A 153 -2.42 7.41 12.64
CA MET A 153 -2.10 7.88 14.00
C MET A 153 -0.60 7.86 14.27
N ILE A 154 0.13 6.85 13.82
CA ILE A 154 1.60 6.79 13.92
C ILE A 154 2.22 7.95 13.15
N GLY A 155 1.77 8.20 11.92
CA GLY A 155 2.20 9.35 11.13
C GLY A 155 1.95 10.66 11.86
N LEU A 156 0.73 10.88 12.38
CA LEU A 156 0.37 12.10 13.10
C LEU A 156 1.16 12.28 14.41
N PHE A 157 1.41 11.19 15.13
CA PHE A 157 2.19 11.22 16.36
C PHE A 157 3.64 11.57 16.07
N ILE A 158 4.26 10.98 15.04
CA ILE A 158 5.67 11.28 14.79
C ILE A 158 5.87 12.67 14.17
N VAL A 159 4.99 13.12 13.27
CA VAL A 159 5.10 14.46 12.66
C VAL A 159 4.72 15.58 13.61
N GLY A 160 3.66 15.38 14.40
CA GLY A 160 3.13 16.41 15.29
C GLY A 160 3.78 16.36 16.67
N VAL A 161 3.82 15.18 17.27
CA VAL A 161 4.17 15.00 18.69
C VAL A 161 5.67 14.76 18.87
N GLY A 162 6.35 14.10 17.93
CA GLY A 162 7.81 13.88 17.97
C GLY A 162 8.61 15.17 18.20
N PRO A 163 8.49 16.19 17.33
CA PRO A 163 9.16 17.47 17.52
C PRO A 163 8.76 18.21 18.81
N LEU A 164 7.52 18.03 19.28
CA LEU A 164 7.06 18.64 20.54
C LEU A 164 7.72 17.97 21.75
N ILE A 165 7.80 16.64 21.77
CA ILE A 165 8.45 15.87 22.84
C ILE A 165 9.95 16.15 22.85
N ASP A 166 10.62 16.14 21.70
CA ASP A 166 12.06 16.39 21.63
C ASP A 166 12.43 17.80 22.12
N ASN A 167 11.60 18.81 21.80
CA ASN A 167 11.76 20.17 22.32
C ASN A 167 11.45 20.29 23.83
N MET A 168 10.57 19.46 24.38
CA MET A 168 10.20 19.52 25.81
C MET A 168 11.14 18.70 26.71
N VAL A 169 11.68 17.59 26.21
CA VAL A 169 12.49 16.64 26.99
C VAL A 169 13.98 16.88 26.81
N GLY A 170 14.41 17.58 25.76
CA GLY A 170 15.84 17.81 25.49
C GLY A 170 16.63 16.52 25.21
N ALA A 171 15.92 15.44 24.84
CA ALA A 171 16.45 14.09 24.61
C ALA A 171 16.60 13.75 23.13
N GLY A 172 16.74 14.75 22.26
CA GLY A 172 17.20 14.51 20.91
C GLY A 172 18.66 14.04 20.94
N HIS A 173 19.06 13.15 20.03
CA HIS A 173 20.49 13.02 19.75
C HIS A 173 21.05 14.42 19.48
N ASP A 174 22.13 14.81 20.15
CA ASP A 174 22.79 16.13 20.01
C ASP A 174 23.21 16.44 18.55
N SER A 175 23.15 15.44 17.68
CA SER A 175 23.36 15.56 16.24
C SER A 175 22.12 15.10 15.47
N ASP A 176 21.62 15.97 14.60
CA ASP A 176 20.51 15.70 13.67
C ASP A 176 20.82 14.54 12.69
N TYR A 177 22.11 14.20 12.59
CA TYR A 177 22.66 13.19 11.70
C TYR A 177 23.54 12.20 12.45
N LEU A 178 23.28 10.91 12.26
CA LEU A 178 24.19 9.83 12.65
C LEU A 178 24.74 9.17 11.39
N ASN A 179 26.04 9.23 11.15
CA ASN A 179 26.70 8.65 9.96
C ASN A 179 26.03 9.06 8.63
N GLY A 180 25.52 10.29 8.53
CA GLY A 180 24.82 10.78 7.33
C GLY A 180 23.34 10.38 7.23
N VAL A 181 22.82 9.63 8.20
CA VAL A 181 21.39 9.30 8.31
C VAL A 181 20.68 10.33 9.18
N TYR A 182 19.56 10.85 8.69
CA TYR A 182 18.75 11.80 9.44
C TYR A 182 17.86 11.05 10.44
N MET A 183 17.96 11.41 11.72
CA MET A 183 17.34 10.66 12.82
C MET A 183 15.98 11.22 13.25
N LYS A 184 15.64 12.46 12.85
CA LYS A 184 14.40 13.13 13.29
C LYS A 184 13.18 12.80 12.42
N THR A 185 13.34 12.07 11.31
CA THR A 185 12.21 11.61 10.50
C THR A 185 11.50 10.42 11.16
N PRO A 186 10.20 10.17 10.83
CA PRO A 186 9.46 9.03 11.38
C PRO A 186 10.14 7.68 11.26
N ILE A 187 10.84 7.48 10.14
CA ILE A 187 11.75 6.38 9.96
C ILE A 187 13.12 7.00 9.71
N PRO A 188 14.15 6.69 10.53
CA PRO A 188 15.49 7.20 10.27
C PRO A 188 15.97 6.75 8.89
N MET A 189 16.37 7.69 8.04
CA MET A 189 16.69 7.40 6.63
C MET A 189 17.72 8.37 6.08
N TYR A 190 18.55 7.87 5.17
CA TYR A 190 19.42 8.69 4.35
C TYR A 190 18.62 9.46 3.30
N PHE A 191 18.90 10.74 3.15
CA PHE A 191 18.41 11.57 2.05
C PHE A 191 19.60 12.13 1.27
N PRO A 192 19.54 12.22 -0.08
CA PRO A 192 20.63 12.74 -0.89
C PRO A 192 20.78 14.28 -0.81
N PHE A 193 20.11 14.91 0.15
CA PHE A 193 20.15 16.34 0.44
C PHE A 193 20.23 16.53 1.96
N GLU A 194 20.90 17.59 2.38
CA GLU A 194 20.91 17.98 3.79
C GLU A 194 19.58 18.62 4.19
N ILE A 195 19.07 18.20 5.34
CA ILE A 195 17.83 18.65 5.97
C ILE A 195 18.27 19.66 7.03
N VAL A 196 18.31 20.92 6.61
CA VAL A 196 18.78 22.05 7.43
C VAL A 196 17.60 22.85 7.98
N ASP A 197 16.49 22.86 7.24
CA ASP A 197 15.31 23.68 7.52
C ASP A 197 14.06 22.84 7.83
N PHE A 198 13.12 23.43 8.58
CA PHE A 198 11.80 22.85 8.86
C PHE A 198 11.07 22.44 7.57
N THR A 199 11.20 23.22 6.49
CA THR A 199 10.56 22.90 5.20
C THR A 199 11.11 21.60 4.60
N THR A 200 12.44 21.43 4.60
CA THR A 200 13.07 20.21 4.09
C THR A 200 12.73 18.99 4.94
N HIS A 201 12.55 19.17 6.25
CA HIS A 201 12.07 18.14 7.15
C HIS A 201 10.64 17.69 6.80
N TYR A 202 9.71 18.63 6.59
CA TYR A 202 8.33 18.29 6.21
C TYR A 202 8.24 17.62 4.84
N VAL A 203 9.10 17.98 3.88
CA VAL A 203 9.17 17.32 2.57
C VAL A 203 9.65 15.88 2.70
N ALA A 204 10.75 15.65 3.44
CA ALA A 204 11.29 14.31 3.68
C ALA A 204 10.27 13.41 4.41
N THR A 205 9.65 13.94 5.46
CA THR A 205 8.60 13.27 6.22
C THR A 205 7.35 13.01 5.38
N GLY A 206 6.92 13.98 4.55
CA GLY A 206 5.79 13.82 3.63
C GLY A 206 6.03 12.72 2.61
N PHE A 207 7.25 12.64 2.05
CA PHE A 207 7.64 11.56 1.15
C PHE A 207 7.54 10.18 1.82
N GLN A 208 7.99 10.04 3.07
CA GLN A 208 7.86 8.79 3.82
C GLN A 208 6.40 8.42 4.06
N ILE A 209 5.56 9.36 4.49
CA ILE A 209 4.14 9.12 4.78
C ILE A 209 3.40 8.69 3.52
N ILE A 210 3.62 9.38 2.39
CA ILE A 210 2.99 9.04 1.12
C ILE A 210 3.39 7.62 0.70
N THR A 211 4.68 7.30 0.76
CA THR A 211 5.19 6.00 0.34
C THR A 211 4.70 4.86 1.25
N VAL A 212 4.70 5.08 2.57
CA VAL A 212 4.14 4.11 3.54
C VAL A 212 2.65 3.92 3.35
N ALA A 213 1.89 5.00 3.08
CA ALA A 213 0.47 4.91 2.79
C ALA A 213 0.20 4.10 1.51
N MET A 214 0.99 4.31 0.45
CA MET A 214 0.91 3.55 -0.79
C MET A 214 1.20 2.06 -0.55
N LEU A 215 2.26 1.73 0.20
CA LEU A 215 2.61 0.35 0.57
C LEU A 215 1.53 -0.30 1.45
N ALA A 216 0.97 0.43 2.39
CA ALA A 216 -0.10 -0.06 3.26
C ALA A 216 -1.38 -0.36 2.48
N LEU A 217 -1.74 0.52 1.54
CA LEU A 217 -2.84 0.28 0.60
C LEU A 217 -2.56 -0.95 -0.27
N THR A 218 -1.30 -1.15 -0.67
CA THR A 218 -0.86 -2.32 -1.45
C THR A 218 -1.08 -3.62 -0.73
N ILE A 219 -0.58 -3.71 0.50
CA ILE A 219 -0.72 -4.90 1.33
C ILE A 219 -2.20 -5.12 1.69
N SER A 220 -2.92 -4.06 2.04
CA SER A 220 -4.36 -4.12 2.31
C SER A 220 -5.15 -4.65 1.11
N GLY A 221 -4.81 -4.23 -0.11
CA GLY A 221 -5.47 -4.69 -1.33
C GLY A 221 -5.25 -6.17 -1.65
N VAL A 222 -4.17 -6.80 -1.16
CA VAL A 222 -3.93 -8.25 -1.28
C VAL A 222 -4.66 -9.05 -0.21
N VAL A 223 -4.72 -8.51 1.01
CA VAL A 223 -5.28 -9.20 2.18
C VAL A 223 -6.81 -9.09 2.24
N SER A 224 -7.38 -8.04 1.63
CA SER A 224 -8.83 -7.88 1.46
C SER A 224 -9.37 -8.96 0.53
#